data_AF-A0A1F3BFE1-F1
#
_entry.id   AF-A0A1F3BFE1-F1
#
_cell.length_a   1.000
_cell.length_b   1.000
_cell.length_c   1.000
_cell.angle_alpha   90.00
_cell.angle_beta   90.00
_cell.angle_gamma   90.00
#
_symmetry.space_group_name_H-M   'P 1'
#
loop_
_entity.id
_entity.type
_entity.pdbx_description
1 polymer ?
#
loop_
_entity_poly.entity_id
_entity_poly.type
_entity_poly.pdbx_seq_one_letter_code
_entity_poly.pdbx_strand_id
1 'polypeptide(L)'
;MIKTEKFWNFIYSISFIIVIILISFFSNKIHSLINDLKLFDFIVISLAAYRLTRLLVYDKVLNFLRDFVIKSESEAGFVKSTKYFLTCPWCAGIWMTLLVVCLYLYFPAGKLFAYILAISGVASFIHITISLLGWLSEERKINLKKLRKDNSEDIQS
;
A
#
# COMPACT_ATOMS: atom_id res chain seq x y z
N MET A 1 0.42 -29.09 -8.63
CA MET A 1 -0.16 -27.73 -8.56
C MET A 1 0.66 -26.71 -7.75
N ILE A 2 1.47 -27.09 -6.75
CA ILE A 2 2.33 -26.18 -5.94
C ILE A 2 3.56 -25.63 -6.69
N LYS A 3 3.99 -26.32 -7.76
CA LYS A 3 5.26 -26.02 -8.47
C LYS A 3 5.21 -24.70 -9.24
N THR A 4 4.06 -24.36 -9.81
CA THR A 4 3.90 -23.18 -10.67
C THR A 4 3.92 -21.88 -9.88
N GLU A 5 3.34 -21.85 -8.68
CA GLU A 5 3.27 -20.64 -7.84
C GLU A 5 4.66 -20.23 -7.32
N LYS A 6 5.45 -21.21 -6.87
CA LYS A 6 6.84 -20.96 -6.42
C LYS A 6 7.73 -20.48 -7.56
N PHE A 7 7.53 -21.02 -8.76
CA PHE A 7 8.30 -20.62 -9.95
C PHE A 7 8.04 -19.16 -10.33
N TRP A 8 6.78 -18.74 -10.32
CA TRP A 8 6.46 -17.34 -10.60
C TRP A 8 6.98 -16.40 -9.51
N ASN A 9 6.81 -16.72 -8.22
CA ASN A 9 7.39 -15.89 -7.14
C ASN A 9 8.90 -15.70 -7.31
N PHE A 10 9.61 -16.74 -7.74
CA PHE A 10 11.03 -16.65 -8.07
C PHE A 10 11.30 -15.72 -9.26
N ILE A 11 10.49 -15.79 -10.33
CA ILE A 11 10.62 -14.89 -11.49
C ILE A 11 10.41 -13.42 -11.10
N TYR A 12 9.47 -13.12 -10.20
CA TYR A 12 9.23 -11.75 -9.73
C TYR A 12 10.38 -11.23 -8.87
N SER A 13 10.98 -12.05 -8.01
CA SER A 13 12.17 -11.65 -7.26
C SER A 13 13.36 -11.40 -8.18
N ILE A 14 13.55 -12.24 -9.20
CA ILE A 14 14.59 -12.03 -10.22
C ILE A 14 14.33 -10.75 -11.01
N SER A 15 13.10 -10.53 -11.47
CA SER A 15 12.77 -9.33 -12.24
C SER A 15 12.98 -8.07 -11.43
N PHE A 16 12.69 -8.08 -10.13
CA PHE A 16 12.97 -6.96 -9.23
C PHE A 16 14.47 -6.63 -9.17
N ILE A 17 15.33 -7.65 -9.01
CA ILE A 17 16.78 -7.47 -8.98
C ILE A 17 17.29 -6.95 -10.33
N ILE A 18 16.79 -7.51 -11.44
CA ILE A 18 17.15 -7.05 -12.80
C ILE A 18 16.78 -5.57 -12.97
N VAL A 19 15.58 -5.16 -12.54
CA VAL A 19 15.16 -3.76 -12.63
C VAL A 19 16.08 -2.86 -11.81
N ILE A 20 16.48 -3.25 -10.59
CA ILE A 20 17.44 -2.48 -9.77
C ILE A 20 18.79 -2.34 -10.49
N ILE A 21 19.29 -3.42 -11.08
CA ILE A 21 20.57 -3.40 -11.82
C ILE A 21 20.47 -2.48 -13.03
N LEU A 22 19.38 -2.57 -13.80
CA LEU A 22 19.13 -1.71 -14.95
C LEU A 22 19.04 -0.23 -14.56
N ILE A 23 18.33 0.09 -13.47
CA ILE A 23 18.22 1.45 -12.93
C ILE A 23 19.62 1.97 -12.56
N SER A 24 20.40 1.15 -11.84
CA SER A 24 21.75 1.50 -11.39
C SER A 24 22.69 1.72 -12.58
N PHE A 25 22.64 0.85 -13.59
CA PHE A 25 23.45 0.94 -14.80
C PHE A 25 23.08 2.16 -15.65
N PHE A 26 21.78 2.43 -15.82
CA PHE A 26 21.30 3.56 -16.60
C PHE A 26 21.63 4.91 -15.95
N SER A 27 21.96 4.91 -14.66
CA SER A 27 21.99 6.13 -13.85
C SER A 27 23.33 6.34 -13.18
N ASN A 28 24.30 6.74 -14.01
CA ASN A 28 25.62 7.21 -13.56
C ASN A 28 25.57 8.38 -12.56
N LYS A 29 24.39 8.99 -12.31
CA LYS A 29 24.17 10.07 -11.34
C LYS A 29 23.33 9.68 -10.10
N ILE A 30 22.95 8.42 -9.94
CA ILE A 30 22.08 7.98 -8.82
C ILE A 30 22.68 8.34 -7.46
N HIS A 31 24.01 8.22 -7.33
CA HIS A 31 24.72 8.46 -6.08
C HIS A 31 24.68 9.92 -5.64
N SER A 32 24.66 10.87 -6.59
CA SER A 32 24.50 12.29 -6.28
C SER A 32 23.06 12.60 -5.85
N LEU A 33 22.07 12.00 -6.53
CA LEU A 33 20.66 12.22 -6.22
C LEU A 33 20.24 11.68 -4.85
N ILE A 34 20.84 10.57 -4.41
CA ILE A 34 20.56 9.98 -3.10
C ILE A 34 21.13 10.85 -1.97
N ASN A 35 22.31 11.44 -2.16
CA ASN A 35 22.95 12.27 -1.14
C ASN A 35 22.19 13.58 -0.85
N ASP A 36 21.40 14.06 -1.80
CA ASP A 36 20.56 15.26 -1.65
C ASP A 36 19.19 14.99 -1.00
N LEU A 37 18.82 13.73 -0.74
CA LEU A 37 17.53 13.39 -0.14
C LEU A 37 17.49 13.83 1.32
N LYS A 38 16.51 14.68 1.64
CA LYS A 38 16.23 15.10 3.01
C LYS A 38 15.25 14.13 3.68
N LEU A 39 15.20 14.18 5.01
CA LEU A 39 14.20 13.42 5.78
C LEU A 39 12.77 13.67 5.30
N PHE A 40 12.47 14.89 4.85
CA PHE A 40 11.17 15.23 4.29
C PHE A 40 10.85 14.45 2.99
N ASP A 41 11.83 14.29 2.09
CA ASP A 41 11.64 13.52 0.86
C ASP A 41 11.36 12.05 1.17
N PHE A 42 12.04 11.48 2.17
CA PHE A 42 11.80 10.13 2.63
C PHE A 42 10.35 9.94 3.13
N ILE A 43 9.85 10.89 3.92
CA ILE A 43 8.45 10.89 4.40
C ILE A 43 7.48 10.97 3.22
N VAL A 44 7.71 11.88 2.27
CA VAL A 44 6.87 12.05 1.08
C VAL A 44 6.83 10.77 0.25
N ILE A 45 7.99 10.18 -0.06
CA ILE A 45 8.09 8.94 -0.82
C ILE A 45 7.40 7.78 -0.09
N SER A 46 7.59 7.68 1.23
CA SER A 46 6.95 6.64 2.05
C SER A 46 5.43 6.75 2.02
N LEU A 47 4.87 7.95 2.22
CA LEU A 47 3.43 8.17 2.17
C LEU A 47 2.85 7.99 0.77
N ALA A 48 3.60 8.41 -0.27
CA ALA A 48 3.21 8.21 -1.65
C ALA A 48 3.16 6.72 -2.01
N ALA A 49 4.19 5.95 -1.64
CA ALA A 49 4.23 4.51 -1.83
C ALA A 49 3.09 3.83 -1.09
N TYR A 50 2.84 4.18 0.17
CA TYR A 50 1.71 3.69 0.95
C TYR A 50 0.36 3.93 0.26
N ARG A 51 0.10 5.17 -0.19
CA ARG A 51 -1.16 5.51 -0.87
C ARG A 51 -1.31 4.73 -2.16
N LEU A 52 -0.22 4.61 -2.93
CA LEU A 52 -0.21 3.92 -4.21
C LEU A 52 -0.42 2.41 -4.07
N THR A 53 0.22 1.78 -3.09
CA THR A 53 -0.02 0.36 -2.75
C THR A 53 -1.46 0.15 -2.33
N ARG A 54 -2.03 1.04 -1.50
CA ARG A 54 -3.43 0.92 -1.11
C ARG A 54 -4.35 1.10 -2.31
N LEU A 55 -4.04 2.04 -3.20
CA LEU A 55 -4.82 2.28 -4.42
C LEU A 55 -4.85 1.02 -5.32
N LEU A 56 -3.74 0.30 -5.41
CA LEU A 56 -3.62 -0.94 -6.18
C LEU A 56 -4.28 -2.16 -5.52
N VAL A 57 -4.20 -2.27 -4.20
CA VAL A 57 -4.59 -3.50 -3.49
C VAL A 57 -5.99 -3.43 -2.87
N TYR A 58 -6.45 -2.25 -2.47
CA TYR A 58 -7.69 -2.13 -1.68
C TYR A 58 -8.72 -1.18 -2.30
N ASP A 59 -8.31 -0.26 -3.15
CA ASP A 59 -9.19 0.81 -3.62
C ASP A 59 -10.08 0.32 -4.77
N LYS A 60 -11.36 0.70 -4.69
CA LYS A 60 -12.38 0.26 -5.66
C LYS A 60 -12.12 0.82 -7.05
N VAL A 61 -11.36 1.91 -7.15
CA VAL A 61 -10.97 2.52 -8.42
C VAL A 61 -10.32 1.47 -9.34
N LEU A 62 -9.50 0.57 -8.81
CA LEU A 62 -8.84 -0.49 -9.58
C LEU A 62 -9.57 -1.84 -9.53
N ASN A 63 -10.83 -1.87 -9.06
CA ASN A 63 -11.64 -3.10 -9.07
C ASN A 63 -11.85 -3.64 -10.48
N PHE A 64 -11.97 -2.79 -11.51
CA PHE A 64 -12.11 -3.27 -12.88
C PHE A 64 -10.89 -4.11 -13.31
N LEU A 65 -9.68 -3.70 -12.93
CA LEU A 65 -8.44 -4.42 -13.24
C LEU A 65 -8.37 -5.72 -12.42
N ARG A 66 -8.74 -5.65 -11.13
CA ARG A 66 -8.79 -6.81 -10.24
C ARG A 66 -9.80 -7.85 -10.72
N ASP A 67 -11.01 -7.43 -11.08
CA ASP A 67 -12.06 -8.31 -11.56
C ASP A 67 -11.70 -8.89 -12.93
N PHE A 68 -11.07 -8.12 -13.81
CA PHE A 68 -10.54 -8.65 -15.07
C PHE A 68 -9.53 -9.78 -14.86
N VAL A 69 -8.59 -9.58 -13.92
CA VAL A 69 -7.58 -10.59 -13.60
C VAL A 69 -8.20 -11.78 -12.87
N ILE A 70 -9.03 -11.56 -11.84
CA ILE A 70 -9.64 -12.61 -11.00
C ILE A 70 -10.65 -13.45 -11.77
N LYS A 71 -11.50 -12.83 -12.58
CA LYS A 71 -12.56 -13.50 -13.36
C LYS A 71 -12.05 -14.21 -14.61
N SER A 72 -10.78 -14.00 -14.97
CA SER A 72 -10.13 -14.83 -15.99
C SER A 72 -9.98 -16.26 -15.47
N GLU A 73 -10.71 -17.19 -16.11
CA GLU A 73 -10.61 -18.65 -15.91
C GLU A 73 -9.37 -19.26 -16.58
N SER A 74 -8.50 -18.44 -17.18
CA SER A 74 -7.32 -18.96 -17.83
C SER A 74 -6.38 -19.67 -16.83
N GLU A 75 -6.01 -20.92 -17.14
CA GLU A 75 -5.00 -21.67 -16.40
C GLU A 75 -3.56 -21.21 -16.70
N ALA A 76 -3.41 -20.13 -17.47
CA ALA A 76 -2.12 -19.54 -17.77
C ALA A 76 -1.42 -19.11 -16.47
N GLY A 77 -0.22 -19.64 -16.23
CA GLY A 77 0.54 -19.38 -15.01
C GLY A 77 0.77 -17.88 -14.72
N PHE A 78 0.86 -17.06 -15.76
CA PHE A 78 1.01 -15.60 -15.65
C PHE A 78 -0.21 -14.92 -15.00
N VAL A 79 -1.42 -15.33 -15.38
CA VAL A 79 -2.66 -14.77 -14.82
C VAL A 79 -2.78 -15.17 -13.35
N LYS A 80 -2.44 -16.43 -13.02
CA LYS A 80 -2.41 -16.90 -11.63
C LYS A 80 -1.38 -16.15 -10.78
N SER A 81 -0.22 -15.82 -11.34
CA SER A 81 0.79 -15.04 -10.61
C SER A 81 0.40 -13.58 -10.43
N THR A 82 -0.23 -12.98 -11.44
CA THR A 82 -0.73 -11.59 -11.34
C THR A 82 -1.83 -11.50 -10.28
N LYS A 83 -2.70 -12.52 -10.14
CA LYS A 83 -3.64 -12.63 -9.01
C LYS A 83 -2.90 -12.59 -7.66
N TYR A 84 -1.82 -13.35 -7.50
CA TYR A 84 -1.04 -13.38 -6.26
C TYR A 84 -0.40 -12.02 -5.96
N PHE A 85 0.13 -11.35 -6.98
CA PHE A 85 0.71 -10.01 -6.87
C PHE A 85 -0.29 -8.96 -6.38
N LEU A 86 -1.50 -8.93 -6.98
CA LEU A 86 -2.55 -7.99 -6.57
C LEU A 86 -3.15 -8.34 -5.20
N THR A 87 -3.05 -9.58 -4.76
CA THR A 87 -3.59 -10.03 -3.47
C THR A 87 -2.60 -9.83 -2.31
N CYS A 88 -1.30 -9.80 -2.58
CA CYS A 88 -0.26 -9.62 -1.57
C CYS A 88 0.14 -8.14 -1.41
N PRO A 89 -0.31 -7.44 -0.34
CA PRO A 89 0.00 -6.02 -0.15
C PRO A 89 1.49 -5.75 0.04
N TRP A 90 2.24 -6.71 0.58
CA TRP A 90 3.68 -6.59 0.83
C TRP A 90 4.48 -6.59 -0.47
N CYS A 91 4.15 -7.50 -1.39
CA CYS A 91 4.78 -7.57 -2.70
C CYS A 91 4.44 -6.33 -3.53
N ALA A 92 3.15 -5.98 -3.62
CA ALA A 92 2.74 -4.74 -4.28
C ALA A 92 3.43 -3.51 -3.64
N GLY A 93 3.60 -3.50 -2.32
CA GLY A 93 4.31 -2.48 -1.56
C GLY A 93 5.73 -2.21 -2.07
N ILE A 94 6.53 -3.26 -2.16
CA ILE A 94 7.94 -3.17 -2.60
C ILE A 94 8.01 -2.65 -4.04
N TRP A 95 7.17 -3.17 -4.93
CA TRP A 95 7.15 -2.74 -6.34
C TRP A 95 6.64 -1.32 -6.53
N MET A 96 5.59 -0.91 -5.80
CA MET A 96 5.09 0.47 -5.86
C MET A 96 6.10 1.44 -5.24
N THR A 97 6.83 1.04 -4.20
CA THR A 97 7.90 1.86 -3.63
C THR A 97 9.02 2.08 -4.64
N LEU A 98 9.47 1.01 -5.32
CA LEU A 98 10.46 1.11 -6.38
C LEU A 98 10.00 2.05 -7.49
N LEU A 99 8.74 1.92 -7.94
CA LEU A 99 8.15 2.77 -8.96
C LEU A 99 8.12 4.24 -8.52
N VAL A 100 7.67 4.52 -7.30
CA VAL A 100 7.60 5.90 -6.77
C VAL A 100 8.99 6.52 -6.66
N VAL A 101 9.98 5.78 -6.13
CA VAL A 101 11.37 6.25 -6.03
C VAL A 101 11.93 6.58 -7.41
N CYS A 102 11.74 5.68 -8.39
CA CYS A 102 12.16 5.93 -9.76
C CYS A 102 11.50 7.19 -10.34
N LEU A 103 10.17 7.31 -10.23
CA LEU A 103 9.48 8.51 -10.73
C LEU A 103 9.98 9.78 -10.04
N TYR A 104 10.20 9.74 -8.73
CA TYR A 104 10.66 10.88 -7.94
C TYR A 104 12.05 11.38 -8.35
N LEU A 105 12.97 10.45 -8.63
CA LEU A 105 14.36 10.77 -8.93
C LEU A 105 14.60 11.11 -10.40
N TYR A 106 13.91 10.44 -11.34
CA TYR A 106 14.16 10.62 -12.78
C TYR A 106 13.29 11.67 -13.45
N PHE A 107 12.04 11.83 -13.01
CA PHE A 107 11.07 12.67 -13.72
C PHE A 107 10.69 13.89 -12.88
N PRO A 108 10.76 15.12 -13.42
CA PRO A 108 10.31 16.31 -12.70
C PRO A 108 8.81 16.24 -12.40
N ALA A 109 8.01 15.72 -13.32
CA ALA A 109 6.59 15.44 -13.11
C ALA A 109 6.35 14.34 -12.06
N GLY A 110 7.29 13.41 -11.90
CA GLY A 110 7.20 12.34 -10.91
C GLY A 110 7.31 12.85 -9.47
N LYS A 111 8.04 13.94 -9.22
CA LYS A 111 8.03 14.63 -7.93
C LYS A 111 6.65 15.15 -7.57
N LEU A 112 6.02 15.90 -8.50
CA LEU A 112 4.65 16.40 -8.30
C LEU A 112 3.67 15.26 -8.06
N PHE A 113 3.78 14.17 -8.82
CA PHE A 113 2.95 12.97 -8.64
C PHE A 113 3.13 12.36 -7.24
N ALA A 114 4.36 12.22 -6.76
CA ALA A 114 4.63 11.73 -5.41
C ALA A 114 4.04 12.65 -4.34
N TYR A 115 4.14 13.97 -4.49
CA TYR A 115 3.53 14.92 -3.56
C TYR A 115 2.00 14.78 -3.50
N ILE A 116 1.33 14.67 -4.65
CA ILE A 116 -0.13 14.48 -4.72
C ILE A 116 -0.53 13.19 -3.99
N LEU A 117 0.19 12.09 -4.25
CA LEU A 117 -0.05 10.82 -3.58
C LEU A 117 0.22 10.90 -2.08
N ALA A 118 1.28 11.57 -1.66
CA ALA A 118 1.63 11.72 -0.25
C ALA A 118 0.57 12.51 0.52
N ILE A 119 0.10 13.63 -0.02
CA ILE A 119 -0.95 14.47 0.59
C ILE A 119 -2.26 13.67 0.70
N SER A 120 -2.64 12.92 -0.35
CA SER A 120 -3.80 12.03 -0.30
C SER A 120 -3.62 10.90 0.73
N GLY A 121 -2.40 10.40 0.90
CA GLY A 121 -2.01 9.44 1.92
C GLY A 121 -2.22 9.99 3.33
N VAL A 122 -1.75 11.21 3.61
CA VAL A 122 -1.96 11.91 4.89
C VAL A 122 -3.46 12.04 5.17
N ALA A 123 -4.23 12.54 4.21
CA ALA A 123 -5.68 12.72 4.37
C ALA A 123 -6.38 11.40 4.72
N SER A 124 -6.02 10.32 4.03
CA SER A 124 -6.56 8.98 4.28
C SER A 124 -6.18 8.46 5.66
N PHE A 125 -4.96 8.72 6.12
CA PHE A 125 -4.48 8.32 7.43
C PHE A 125 -5.25 9.05 8.54
N ILE A 126 -5.35 10.37 8.43
CA ILE A 126 -6.12 11.21 9.37
C ILE A 126 -7.57 10.74 9.46
N HIS A 127 -8.22 10.47 8.31
CA HIS A 127 -9.60 9.99 8.27
C HIS A 127 -9.80 8.69 9.06
N ILE A 128 -8.87 7.75 8.94
CA ILE A 128 -8.92 6.46 9.66
C ILE A 128 -8.72 6.67 11.15
N THR A 129 -7.76 7.52 11.55
CA THR A 129 -7.52 7.82 12.96
C THR A 129 -8.74 8.46 13.61
N ILE A 130 -9.36 9.44 12.94
CA ILE A 130 -10.59 10.08 13.42
C ILE A 130 -11.73 9.06 13.55
N SER A 131 -11.91 8.20 12.54
CA SER A 131 -12.94 7.15 12.57
C SER A 131 -12.73 6.17 13.72
N LEU A 132 -11.49 5.73 13.94
CA LEU A 132 -11.11 4.85 15.04
C LEU A 132 -11.39 5.50 16.41
N LEU A 133 -10.99 6.75 16.59
CA LEU A 133 -11.26 7.52 17.82
C LEU A 133 -12.77 7.66 18.06
N GLY A 134 -13.55 7.86 17.00
CA GLY A 134 -15.02 7.89 17.06
C GLY A 134 -15.59 6.58 17.60
N TRP A 135 -15.17 5.44 17.04
CA TRP A 135 -15.64 4.11 17.50
C TRP A 135 -15.27 3.82 18.95
N LEU A 136 -14.04 4.14 19.36
CA LEU A 136 -13.61 4.00 20.76
C LEU A 136 -14.47 4.86 21.72
N SER A 137 -14.88 6.05 21.27
CA SER A 137 -15.74 6.91 22.08
C SER A 137 -17.16 6.34 22.24
N GLU A 138 -17.70 5.71 21.21
CA GLU A 138 -19.03 5.08 21.25
C GLU A 138 -19.04 3.81 22.10
N GLU A 139 -18.02 2.96 21.96
CA GLU A 139 -17.87 1.75 22.77
C GLU A 139 -17.84 2.10 24.27
N ARG A 140 -17.09 3.14 24.66
CA ARG A 140 -17.08 3.61 26.05
C ARG A 140 -18.44 4.10 26.54
N LYS A 141 -19.22 4.81 25.71
CA LYS A 141 -20.57 5.27 26.09
C LYS A 141 -21.52 4.08 26.31
N ILE A 142 -21.45 3.06 25.47
CA ILE A 142 -22.27 1.85 25.60
C ILE A 142 -21.93 1.11 26.88
N ASN A 143 -20.64 0.92 27.16
CA ASN A 143 -20.18 0.25 28.39
C ASN A 143 -20.62 1.00 29.66
N LEU A 144 -20.53 2.33 29.67
CA LEU A 144 -21.01 3.14 30.80
C LEU A 144 -22.52 3.06 31.00
N LYS A 145 -23.31 3.00 29.91
CA LYS A 145 -24.77 2.79 30.00
C LYS A 145 -25.11 1.43 30.59
N LYS A 146 -24.37 0.38 30.20
CA LYS A 146 -24.57 -0.98 30.73
C LYS A 146 -24.24 -1.05 32.22
N LEU A 147 -23.10 -0.50 32.63
CA LEU A 147 -22.69 -0.42 34.05
C LEU A 147 -23.68 0.38 34.91
N ARG A 148 -24.22 1.49 34.39
CA ARG A 148 -25.25 2.27 35.09
C ARG A 148 -26.53 1.46 35.32
N LYS A 149 -26.94 0.67 34.34
CA LYS A 149 -28.15 -0.16 34.42
C LYS A 149 -27.99 -1.28 35.46
N ASP A 150 -26.84 -1.95 35.45
CA ASP A 150 -26.49 -3.00 36.41
C ASP A 150 -26.53 -2.45 37.86
N ASN A 151 -25.83 -1.33 38.09
CA ASN A 151 -25.84 -0.65 39.39
C ASN A 151 -27.25 -0.21 39.85
N SER A 152 -28.18 0.09 38.93
CA SER A 152 -29.54 0.46 39.32
C SER A 152 -30.42 -0.75 39.68
N GLU A 153 -30.14 -1.92 39.10
CA GLU A 153 -30.84 -3.17 39.44
C GLU A 153 -30.37 -3.68 40.82
N ASP A 154 -29.06 -3.59 41.13
CA ASP A 154 -28.49 -3.95 42.44
C ASP A 154 -29.05 -3.11 43.61
N ILE A 155 -29.40 -1.84 43.39
CA ILE A 155 -29.96 -0.97 44.44
C ILE A 155 -31.41 -1.36 44.77
N GLN A 156 -32.10 -2.06 43.87
CA GLN A 156 -33.52 -2.41 44.03
C GLN A 156 -33.74 -3.81 44.65
N SER A 157 -32.69 -4.63 44.80
CA SER A 157 -32.72 -5.95 45.46
C SER A 157 -32.34 -5.88 46.94
#